data_AF-A0A8T5RH73-F1
#
_entry.id   AF-A0A8T5RH73-F1
#
_cell.length_a   1.000
_cell.length_b   1.000
_cell.length_c   1.000
_cell.angle_alpha   90.00
_cell.angle_beta   90.00
_cell.angle_gamma   90.00
#
_symmetry.space_group_name_H-M   'P 1'
#
loop_
_entity.id
_entity.type
_entity.pdbx_description
1 polymer ?
#
loop_
_entity_poly.entity_id
_entity_poly.type
_entity_poly.pdbx_seq_one_letter_code
_entity_poly.pdbx_strand_id
1 'polypeptide(L)' 'MSSIIKKFKDLINSFLLFILTLSGFAMAVVLRILDFNGNLIVLISVIIEIIGILLCYLILKNYLEEKIKPEVSSKKIKKK' A
#
# COMPACT_ATOMS: atom_id res chain seq x y z
N MET A 1 -14.53 -22.40 8.00
CA MET A 1 -14.46 -21.61 6.74
C MET A 1 -13.90 -20.19 6.93
N SER A 2 -14.01 -19.57 8.12
CA SER A 2 -13.47 -18.22 8.41
C SER A 2 -11.93 -18.10 8.36
N SER A 3 -11.18 -19.13 8.76
CA SER A 3 -9.72 -19.06 8.91
C SER A 3 -8.95 -18.99 7.57
N ILE A 4 -9.46 -19.64 6.52
CA ILE A 4 -8.84 -19.65 5.18
C ILE A 4 -9.00 -18.28 4.51
N ILE A 5 -10.16 -17.65 4.68
CA ILE A 5 -10.46 -16.32 4.12
C ILE A 5 -9.55 -15.26 4.75
N LYS A 6 -9.27 -15.34 6.07
CA LYS A 6 -8.32 -14.45 6.74
C LYS A 6 -6.90 -14.61 6.19
N LYS A 7 -6.42 -15.85 6.04
CA LYS A 7 -5.10 -16.13 5.46
C LYS A 7 -4.99 -15.66 4.00
N PHE A 8 -6.05 -15.83 3.21
CA PHE A 8 -6.11 -15.31 1.85
C PHE A 8 -6.07 -13.78 1.82
N LYS A 9 -6.75 -13.10 2.74
CA LYS A 9 -6.73 -11.64 2.86
C LYS A 9 -5.34 -11.12 3.24
N ASP A 10 -4.65 -11.77 4.18
CA ASP A 10 -3.27 -11.43 4.56
C ASP A 10 -2.28 -11.66 3.40
N LEU A 11 -2.48 -12.73 2.63
CA LEU A 11 -1.70 -13.02 1.42
C LEU A 11 -1.89 -11.93 0.36
N ILE A 12 -3.13 -11.50 0.12
CA ILE A 12 -3.45 -10.43 -0.82
C ILE A 12 -2.84 -9.10 -0.35
N ASN A 13 -2.92 -8.76 0.93
CA ASN A 13 -2.29 -7.54 1.46
C ASN A 13 -0.77 -7.55 1.31
N SER A 14 -0.13 -8.68 1.58
CA SER A 14 1.34 -8.83 1.42
C SER A 14 1.75 -8.75 -0.05
N PHE A 15 0.97 -9.38 -0.93
CA PHE A 15 1.18 -9.31 -2.37
C PHE A 15 0.96 -7.89 -2.92
N LEU A 16 -0.03 -7.18 -2.41
CA LEU A 16 -0.30 -5.79 -2.77
C LEU A 16 0.88 -4.88 -2.36
N LEU A 17 1.43 -5.05 -1.16
CA LEU A 17 2.61 -4.32 -0.69
C LEU A 17 3.85 -4.61 -1.55
N PHE A 18 3.99 -5.86 -2.00
CA PHE A 18 5.08 -6.26 -2.88
C PHE A 18 4.99 -5.58 -4.26
N ILE A 19 3.81 -5.59 -4.89
CA ILE A 19 3.59 -4.89 -6.17
C ILE A 19 3.74 -3.37 -5.99
N LEU A 20 3.24 -2.81 -4.89
CA LEU A 20 3.36 -1.39 -4.60
C LEU A 20 4.82 -0.94 -4.51
N THR A 21 5.67 -1.74 -3.86
CA THR A 21 7.11 -1.48 -3.77
C THR A 21 7.78 -1.56 -5.14
N LEU A 22 7.42 -2.56 -5.96
CA LEU A 22 7.95 -2.68 -7.32
C LEU A 22 7.43 -1.61 -8.29
N SER A 23 6.29 -0.99 -8.01
CA SER A 23 5.65 -0.02 -8.90
C SER A 23 6.52 1.21 -9.18
N GLY A 24 7.29 1.69 -8.18
CA GLY A 24 8.21 2.82 -8.36
C GLY A 24 9.34 2.49 -9.33
N PHE A 25 9.87 1.26 -9.25
CA PHE A 25 10.89 0.77 -10.18
C PHE A 25 10.33 0.56 -11.59
N ALA A 26 9.17 -0.09 -11.70
CA ALA A 26 8.52 -0.31 -12.98
C ALA A 26 8.19 1.02 -13.69
N MET A 27 7.69 2.02 -12.94
CA MET A 27 7.40 3.34 -13.48
C MET A 27 8.67 4.05 -13.96
N ALA A 28 9.78 3.95 -13.22
CA ALA A 28 11.05 4.53 -13.62
C ALA A 28 11.57 3.93 -14.94
N VAL A 29 11.45 2.61 -15.11
CA VAL A 29 11.82 1.91 -16.35
C VAL A 29 10.95 2.35 -17.52
N VAL A 30 9.62 2.43 -17.34
CA VAL A 30 8.71 2.89 -18.40
C VAL A 30 9.01 4.32 -18.82
N LEU A 31 9.21 5.23 -17.86
CA LEU A 31 9.55 6.63 -18.15
C LEU A 31 10.90 6.76 -18.89
N ARG A 32 11.87 5.90 -18.55
CA ARG A 32 13.17 5.84 -19.23
C ARG A 32 13.03 5.41 -20.69
N ILE A 33 12.17 4.44 -20.97
CA ILE A 33 11.89 3.95 -22.35
C ILE A 33 11.20 5.05 -23.19
N LEU A 34 10.41 5.91 -22.55
CA LEU A 34 9.74 7.05 -23.19
C LEU A 34 10.65 8.28 -23.36
N ASP A 35 11.96 8.14 -23.15
CA ASP A 35 12.97 9.21 -23.29
C ASP A 35 12.71 10.46 -22.42
N PHE A 36 12.05 10.29 -21.27
CA PHE A 36 11.88 11.40 -20.32
C PHE A 36 13.22 11.80 -19.68
N ASN A 37 13.37 13.09 -19.41
CA ASN A 37 14.50 13.64 -18.67
C ASN A 37 14.68 12.93 -17.32
N GLY A 38 15.91 12.48 -17.02
CA GLY A 38 16.21 11.75 -15.79
C GLY A 38 15.75 12.48 -14.51
N ASN A 39 15.75 13.82 -14.53
CA ASN A 39 15.28 14.62 -13.40
C ASN A 39 13.76 14.50 -13.17
N LEU A 40 12.96 14.41 -14.24
CA LEU A 40 11.50 14.18 -14.15
C LEU A 40 11.21 12.76 -13.65
N ILE A 41 12.00 11.79 -14.09
CA ILE A 41 11.89 10.39 -13.63
C ILE A 41 12.09 10.32 -12.12
N VAL A 42 13.18 10.91 -11.61
CA VAL A 42 13.49 10.95 -10.18
C VAL A 42 12.38 11.64 -9.40
N LEU A 43 11.89 12.79 -9.88
CA LEU A 43 10.80 13.52 -9.22
C LEU A 43 9.54 12.66 -9.10
N ILE A 44 9.13 11.99 -10.18
CA ILE A 44 7.96 11.12 -10.19
C ILE A 44 8.17 9.89 -9.29
N SER A 45 9.35 9.26 -9.33
CA SER A 45 9.68 8.11 -8.47
C SER A 45 9.61 8.47 -6.99
N VAL A 46 10.15 9.62 -6.58
CA VAL A 46 10.09 10.10 -5.19
C VAL A 46 8.63 10.34 -4.76
N ILE A 47 7.80 10.93 -5.61
CA ILE A 47 6.37 11.13 -5.30
C ILE A 47 5.67 9.79 -5.10
N ILE A 48 5.93 8.80 -5.95
CA ILE A 48 5.36 7.46 -5.83
C ILE A 48 5.81 6.77 -4.55
N GLU A 49 7.09 6.90 -4.17
CA GLU A 49 7.61 6.36 -2.91
C GLU A 49 6.97 7.01 -1.68
N ILE A 50 6.77 8.33 -1.69
CA ILE A 50 6.06 9.03 -0.60
C ILE A 50 4.64 8.47 -0.45
N ILE A 51 3.92 8.28 -1.55
CA ILE A 51 2.58 7.68 -1.54
C ILE A 51 2.63 6.23 -1.03
N GLY A 52 3.63 5.45 -1.46
CA GLY A 52 3.85 4.07 -1.01
C GLY A 52 4.07 3.98 0.50
N ILE A 53 4.89 4.88 1.06
CA ILE A 53 5.14 4.98 2.51
C ILE A 53 3.85 5.35 3.25
N LEU A 54 3.06 6.30 2.75
CA LEU A 54 1.78 6.69 3.36
C LEU A 54 0.78 5.52 3.38
N LEU A 55 0.66 4.78 2.28
CA LEU A 55 -0.19 3.59 2.21
C LEU A 55 0.28 2.49 3.15
N CYS A 56 1.59 2.24 3.21
CA CYS A 56 2.19 1.28 4.13
C CYS A 56 1.90 1.65 5.58
N TYR A 57 2.02 2.93 5.93
CA TYR A 57 1.68 3.45 7.26
C TYR A 57 0.20 3.23 7.60
N LEU A 58 -0.73 3.50 6.68
CA LEU A 58 -2.16 3.28 6.91
C LEU A 58 -2.51 1.80 7.10
N ILE A 59 -1.90 0.90 6.31
CA ILE A 59 -2.09 -0.55 6.43
C ILE A 59 -1.54 -1.04 7.77
N LEU A 60 -0.33 -0.61 8.13
CA LEU A 60 0.31 -0.98 9.39
C LEU A 60 -0.48 -0.46 10.59
N LYS A 61 -0.97 0.79 10.53
CA LYS A 61 -1.83 1.38 11.55
C LYS A 61 -3.12 0.57 11.74
N ASN A 62 -3.81 0.23 10.66
CA ASN A 62 -5.02 -0.59 10.73
C ASN A 62 -4.73 -1.98 11.30
N TYR A 63 -3.60 -2.59 10.94
CA TYR A 63 -3.20 -3.89 11.46
C TYR A 63 -2.90 -3.86 12.96
N LEU A 64 -2.22 -2.81 13.43
CA LEU A 64 -1.96 -2.57 14.86
C LEU A 64 -3.26 -2.32 15.62
N GLU A 65 -4.16 -1.48 15.11
CA GLU A 65 -5.46 -1.22 15.73
C GLU A 65 -6.34 -2.48 15.82
N GLU A 66 -6.29 -3.37 14.82
CA GLU A 66 -7.00 -4.66 14.82
C GLU A 66 -6.42 -5.64 15.86
N LYS A 67 -5.10 -5.60 16.10
CA LYS A 67 -4.45 -6.47 17.11
C LYS A 67 -4.54 -5.94 18.56
N ILE A 68 -4.65 -4.62 18.74
CA ILE A 68 -4.64 -3.99 20.08
C ILE A 68 -6.04 -3.91 20.70
N LYS A 69 -7.12 -4.14 19.94
CA LYS A 69 -8.48 -4.28 20.49
C LYS A 69 -8.86 -5.75 20.72
N PRO A 70 -8.83 -6.25 21.97
CA PRO A 70 -9.70 -7.36 22.32
C PRO A 70 -11.15 -6.84 22.27
N GLU A 71 -11.98 -7.46 21.44
CA GLU A 71 -13.46 -7.39 21.45
C GLU A 71 -14.13 -6.08 21.90
N VAL A 72 -14.19 -5.03 21.05
CA VAL A 72 -15.32 -4.08 21.15
C VAL A 72 -15.76 -3.61 19.76
N SER A 73 -16.81 -4.27 19.28
CA SER A 73 -17.91 -3.81 18.43
C SER A 73 -17.66 -2.79 17.30
N SER A 74 -18.16 -3.16 16.13
CA SER A 74 -18.74 -2.28 15.11
C SER A 74 -19.31 -0.96 15.66
N LYS A 75 -18.89 0.18 15.10
CA LYS A 75 -19.79 1.31 14.83
C LYS A 75 -19.20 2.31 13.82
N LYS A 76 -19.82 2.28 12.63
CA LYS A 76 -20.14 3.40 11.72
C LYS A 76 -19.57 4.78 12.09
N ILE A 77 -18.88 5.40 11.14
CA ILE A 77 -19.04 6.84 10.82
C ILE A 77 -18.93 7.00 9.29
N LYS A 78 -20.03 6.81 8.54
CA LYS A 78 -20.63 7.90 7.75
C LYS A 78 -20.74 9.20 8.56
N LYS A 79 -20.24 10.30 8.00
CA LYS A 79 -20.66 11.70 8.21
C LYS A 79 -19.95 12.53 7.12
N LYS A 80 -20.56 13.44 6.38
CA LYS A 80 -21.93 13.96 6.35
C LYS A 80 -22.09 14.62 4.97
#